data_AF-A0A938CJQ4-F1
#
_entry.id   AF-A0A938CJQ4-F1
#
_cell.length_a   1.000
_cell.length_b   1.000
_cell.length_c   1.000
_cell.angle_alpha   90.00
_cell.angle_beta   90.00
_cell.angle_gamma   90.00
#
_symmetry.space_group_name_H-M   'P 1'
#
loop_
_entity.id
_entity.type
_entity.pdbx_description
1 polymer ?
#
loop_
_entity_poly.entity_id
_entity_poly.type
_entity_poly.pdbx_seq_one_letter_code
_entity_poly.pdbx_strand_id
1 'polypeptide(L)'
;MRRAHSLFAILLGLPAVPAAAQPARMVLFDFEAGVEGWWGNPWGGGECSVAATDDAQFGAGGLRCTYRNVEQGANAVAPNLDPAAPWRAQPWGGLSFWLKGDGSAAKVVIHLETTQEGSTGFSAQRPLENTAWQRIDIPFSTFWSREDLPIDPARLTRVFFGCTGTHAIVLDHIALEAPGAVALLDADGVLPPGPLNDTLATPTVTVLDDGRVEVRADLSVLDAAGDRALRASLTVPGADAREAELKLTPEQARAAEASLLLAPEIAEDGTAKLEITLTGDGQRLAAWSGTFPVYARESPLAKPPIAIYPVPKETRRTEGVLRFGKRVAACGIGIEGDDLRRTLGMFAREMDAYYGREVTIAKGRGGTEGAQLVAAVTVDPRDVSPGLLPEGLVGRLPDLRDDGYLLRVTPERAVVVARDAPGVYYGLQSLLAAIDEQTQVPGDAAAPGCEIVDWPSFPFRGVTMSNPTSRWGYPNDPWIDVDYVNDFVFRTMARAKLNRIVFIIAEGMEFDSHPELRAPRAWSKAELRTFVEACRENYIEVIPLVTVLGHANWFCIAHPELREAGHDENIACVRHPDTNPLILDVIDEVVELFQPTTFHLGMDECWWNTLSLPEAERCPRCQTDWPDIV
;
A
#
# COMPACT_ATOMS: atom_id res chain seq x y z
N MET A 1 40.28 -41.81 71.00
CA MET A 1 41.34 -42.39 70.15
C MET A 1 40.97 -42.11 68.70
N ARG A 2 41.62 -41.15 68.02
CA ARG A 2 42.56 -41.37 66.88
C ARG A 2 41.89 -42.16 65.73
N ARG A 3 41.72 -41.69 64.48
CA ARG A 3 42.35 -40.67 63.62
C ARG A 3 41.36 -40.29 62.49
N ALA A 4 41.24 -39.00 62.15
CA ALA A 4 40.80 -38.55 60.84
C ALA A 4 42.03 -38.44 59.92
N HIS A 5 41.92 -38.95 58.69
CA HIS A 5 42.93 -38.74 57.65
C HIS A 5 42.49 -37.56 56.78
N SER A 6 43.27 -36.48 56.85
CA SER A 6 43.24 -35.38 55.89
C SER A 6 44.02 -35.78 54.63
N LEU A 7 43.43 -35.55 53.46
CA LEU A 7 44.19 -35.43 52.21
C LEU A 7 43.67 -34.19 51.47
N PHE A 8 44.59 -33.24 51.31
CA PHE A 8 44.46 -31.98 50.62
C PHE A 8 44.33 -32.24 49.11
N ALA A 9 43.29 -31.69 48.48
CA ALA A 9 43.28 -31.45 47.04
C ALA A 9 42.99 -29.97 46.81
N ILE A 10 43.95 -29.32 46.16
CA ILE A 10 44.01 -27.90 45.83
C ILE A 10 42.88 -27.59 44.83
N LEU A 11 41.91 -26.77 45.25
CA LEU A 11 40.92 -26.16 44.37
C LEU A 11 41.51 -24.85 43.82
N LEU A 12 42.09 -24.93 42.62
CA LEU A 12 42.28 -23.77 41.77
C LEU A 12 40.90 -23.26 41.36
N GLY A 13 40.57 -22.04 41.77
CA GLY A 13 39.37 -21.34 41.34
C GLY A 13 39.43 -21.06 39.85
N LEU A 14 38.58 -21.73 39.08
CA LEU A 14 38.14 -21.22 37.79
C LEU A 14 36.91 -20.33 38.05
N PRO A 15 36.84 -19.12 37.45
CA PRO A 15 35.63 -18.32 37.53
C PRO A 15 34.48 -19.09 36.89
N ALA A 16 33.34 -19.13 37.58
CA ALA A 16 32.09 -19.61 36.98
C ALA A 16 31.83 -18.76 35.73
N VAL A 17 31.82 -19.40 34.57
CA VAL A 17 31.30 -18.81 33.34
C VAL A 17 29.83 -18.46 33.63
N PRO A 18 29.38 -17.21 33.46
CA PRO A 18 27.97 -16.89 33.60
C PRO A 18 27.19 -17.77 32.63
N ALA A 19 26.14 -18.45 33.11
CA ALA A 19 25.23 -19.20 32.25
C ALA A 19 24.75 -18.24 31.15
N ALA A 20 24.99 -18.59 29.88
CA ALA A 20 24.49 -17.81 28.76
C ALA A 20 22.97 -17.65 28.93
N ALA A 21 22.48 -16.42 28.77
CA ALA A 21 21.06 -16.14 28.82
C ALA A 21 20.31 -17.05 27.83
N GLN A 22 19.28 -17.73 28.31
CA GLN A 22 18.48 -18.63 27.49
C GLN A 22 17.71 -17.82 26.44
N PRO A 23 17.78 -18.16 25.14
CA PRO A 23 16.95 -17.53 24.13
C PRO A 23 15.47 -17.86 24.37
N ALA A 24 14.62 -16.82 24.40
CA ALA A 24 13.17 -16.97 24.52
C ALA A 24 12.53 -17.64 23.29
N ARG A 25 13.19 -17.51 22.14
CA ARG A 25 12.80 -18.08 20.84
C ARG A 25 14.03 -18.53 20.06
N MET A 26 13.85 -19.53 19.20
CA MET A 26 14.82 -19.84 18.15
C MET A 26 14.17 -20.21 16.83
N VAL A 27 14.56 -19.53 15.76
CA VAL A 27 14.12 -19.82 14.39
C VAL A 27 14.76 -21.11 13.87
N LEU A 28 13.91 -22.03 13.41
CA LEU A 28 14.29 -23.27 12.73
C LEU A 28 14.40 -23.08 11.21
N PHE A 29 13.52 -22.27 10.63
CA PHE A 29 13.46 -21.97 9.20
C PHE A 29 13.06 -20.52 8.98
N ASP A 30 13.84 -19.75 8.21
CA ASP A 30 13.60 -18.33 7.88
C ASP A 30 13.29 -18.07 6.40
N PHE A 31 13.54 -19.05 5.52
CA PHE A 31 13.30 -19.01 4.06
C PHE A 31 13.96 -17.89 3.26
N GLU A 32 14.77 -17.03 3.88
CA GLU A 32 15.49 -15.91 3.24
C GLU A 32 16.44 -16.37 2.13
N ALA A 33 17.11 -17.51 2.34
CA ALA A 33 18.02 -18.11 1.37
C ALA A 33 17.32 -19.09 0.41
N GLY A 34 15.99 -19.19 0.47
CA GLY A 34 15.16 -20.12 -0.29
C GLY A 34 14.71 -21.34 0.53
N VAL A 35 14.13 -22.32 -0.17
CA VAL A 35 13.42 -23.46 0.43
C VAL A 35 14.14 -24.79 0.16
N GLU A 36 15.47 -24.76 0.11
CA GLU A 36 16.28 -25.95 -0.17
C GLU A 36 15.96 -27.10 0.81
N GLY A 37 15.79 -28.30 0.27
CA GLY A 37 15.48 -29.49 1.06
C GLY A 37 14.01 -29.60 1.51
N TRP A 38 13.12 -28.68 1.13
CA TRP A 38 11.68 -28.85 1.27
C TRP A 38 11.10 -29.61 0.07
N TRP A 39 10.06 -30.43 0.31
CA TRP A 39 9.33 -31.10 -0.77
C TRP A 39 7.87 -31.36 -0.44
N GLY A 40 7.04 -31.58 -1.46
CA GLY A 40 5.67 -32.03 -1.31
C GLY A 40 5.55 -33.57 -1.37
N ASN A 41 4.69 -34.14 -0.52
CA ASN A 41 4.44 -35.57 -0.42
C ASN A 41 2.92 -35.85 -0.50
N PRO A 42 2.37 -36.12 -1.70
CA PRO A 42 0.94 -36.38 -1.90
C PRO A 42 0.56 -37.86 -1.68
N TRP A 43 0.80 -38.37 -0.47
CA TRP A 43 0.58 -39.78 -0.14
C TRP A 43 -0.89 -40.24 -0.27
N GLY A 44 -1.83 -39.31 -0.19
CA GLY A 44 -3.26 -39.53 -0.27
C GLY A 44 -3.90 -39.15 -1.60
N GLY A 45 -3.13 -39.11 -2.70
CA GLY A 45 -3.61 -38.71 -4.02
C GLY A 45 -3.54 -37.21 -4.29
N GLY A 46 -3.72 -36.81 -5.56
CA GLY A 46 -3.57 -35.43 -6.01
C GLY A 46 -2.11 -34.97 -6.15
N GLU A 47 -1.87 -33.67 -6.00
CA GLU A 47 -0.56 -33.03 -6.09
C GLU A 47 -0.24 -32.22 -4.84
N CYS A 48 1.03 -32.19 -4.46
CA CYS A 48 1.55 -31.33 -3.41
C CYS A 48 2.92 -30.81 -3.83
N SER A 49 3.09 -29.50 -3.81
CA SER A 49 4.34 -28.83 -4.18
C SER A 49 4.69 -27.74 -3.18
N VAL A 50 5.99 -27.43 -3.10
CA VAL A 50 6.54 -26.34 -2.31
C VAL A 50 7.39 -25.45 -3.20
N ALA A 51 7.38 -24.15 -2.95
CA ALA A 51 8.19 -23.19 -3.69
C ALA A 51 8.60 -22.02 -2.77
N ALA A 52 9.75 -21.42 -3.06
CA ALA A 52 10.08 -20.13 -2.49
C ALA A 52 9.12 -19.07 -3.03
N THR A 53 8.81 -18.07 -2.21
CA THR A 53 7.96 -16.94 -2.59
C THR A 53 8.51 -15.66 -1.97
N ASP A 54 8.26 -14.53 -2.61
CA ASP A 54 8.51 -13.17 -2.12
C ASP A 54 7.32 -12.60 -1.30
N ASP A 55 6.20 -13.33 -1.24
CA ASP A 55 5.06 -13.06 -0.36
C ASP A 55 5.44 -13.53 1.05
N ALA A 56 6.19 -12.69 1.77
CA ALA A 56 6.66 -12.89 3.14
C ALA A 56 6.15 -11.75 4.04
N GLN A 57 5.84 -12.05 5.30
CA GLN A 57 5.46 -11.05 6.30
C GLN A 57 6.68 -10.26 6.78
N PHE A 58 7.83 -10.94 6.88
CA PHE A 58 9.10 -10.39 7.30
C PHE A 58 10.19 -10.77 6.29
N GLY A 59 11.18 -9.89 6.11
CA GLY A 59 12.31 -10.15 5.21
C GLY A 59 11.92 -10.28 3.72
N ALA A 60 12.65 -11.10 2.97
CA ALA A 60 12.52 -11.19 1.51
C ALA A 60 12.11 -12.57 0.98
N GLY A 61 11.95 -13.57 1.86
CA GLY A 61 11.68 -14.95 1.45
C GLY A 61 10.66 -15.66 2.34
N GLY A 62 9.77 -16.43 1.71
CA GLY A 62 8.80 -17.29 2.37
C GLY A 62 8.66 -18.65 1.66
N LEU A 63 7.91 -19.56 2.27
CA LEU A 63 7.59 -20.88 1.74
C LEU A 63 6.11 -20.97 1.35
N ARG A 64 5.85 -21.16 0.05
CA ARG A 64 4.51 -21.45 -0.47
C ARG A 64 4.31 -22.95 -0.58
N CYS A 65 3.26 -23.47 0.03
CA CYS A 65 2.83 -24.86 -0.09
C CYS A 65 1.52 -24.90 -0.89
N THR A 66 1.46 -25.72 -1.94
CA THR A 66 0.28 -25.86 -2.80
C THR A 66 -0.19 -27.31 -2.79
N TYR A 67 -1.49 -27.51 -2.61
CA TYR A 67 -2.19 -28.79 -2.61
C TYR A 67 -3.26 -28.74 -3.70
N ARG A 68 -3.31 -29.73 -4.59
CA ARG A 68 -4.33 -29.80 -5.65
C ARG A 68 -4.98 -31.16 -5.69
N ASN A 69 -6.31 -31.19 -5.63
CA ASN A 69 -7.13 -32.39 -5.72
C ASN A 69 -6.67 -33.50 -4.77
N VAL A 70 -6.24 -33.14 -3.56
CA VAL A 70 -5.76 -34.10 -2.57
C VAL A 70 -6.94 -34.82 -1.95
N GLU A 71 -7.06 -36.14 -2.17
CA GLU A 71 -8.25 -36.90 -1.77
C GLU A 71 -8.21 -37.32 -0.29
N GLN A 72 -7.06 -37.83 0.17
CA GLN A 72 -6.92 -38.36 1.54
C GLN A 72 -5.99 -37.51 2.40
N GLY A 73 -4.88 -37.00 1.84
CA GLY A 73 -3.94 -36.13 2.53
C GLY A 73 -2.62 -35.96 1.81
N ALA A 74 -1.98 -34.82 2.01
CA ALA A 74 -0.67 -34.51 1.43
C ALA A 74 0.09 -33.58 2.35
N ASN A 75 1.43 -33.68 2.37
CA ASN A 75 2.29 -32.94 3.28
C ASN A 75 3.34 -32.13 2.53
N ALA A 76 3.45 -30.83 2.83
CA ALA A 76 4.67 -30.06 2.61
C ALA A 76 5.65 -30.37 3.74
N VAL A 77 6.86 -30.82 3.40
CA VAL A 77 7.76 -31.44 4.35
C VAL A 77 9.07 -30.70 4.47
N ALA A 78 9.42 -30.32 5.70
CA ALA A 78 10.68 -29.69 6.04
C ALA A 78 11.87 -30.66 5.90
N PRO A 79 13.09 -30.18 5.61
CA PRO A 79 14.29 -31.00 5.71
C PRO A 79 14.52 -31.49 7.15
N ASN A 80 15.37 -32.51 7.32
CA ASN A 80 15.73 -32.98 8.65
C ASN A 80 16.43 -31.88 9.44
N LEU A 81 15.96 -31.65 10.67
CA LEU A 81 16.64 -30.81 11.64
C LEU A 81 17.93 -31.49 12.08
N ASP A 82 19.03 -30.73 12.15
CA ASP A 82 20.34 -31.24 12.53
C ASP A 82 20.26 -31.97 13.89
N PRO A 83 20.61 -33.27 13.97
CA PRO A 83 20.59 -34.02 15.22
C PRO A 83 21.60 -33.51 16.26
N ALA A 84 22.62 -32.77 15.84
CA ALA A 84 23.64 -32.16 16.70
C ALA A 84 23.33 -30.69 17.07
N ALA A 85 22.16 -30.16 16.69
CA ALA A 85 21.86 -28.75 16.87
C ALA A 85 21.87 -28.32 18.36
N PRO A 86 22.58 -27.23 18.74
CA PRO A 86 22.78 -26.85 20.13
C PRO A 86 21.50 -26.57 20.92
N TRP A 87 20.43 -26.15 20.24
CA TRP A 87 19.15 -25.83 20.85
C TRP A 87 18.42 -27.03 21.44
N ARG A 88 18.76 -28.24 21.02
CA ARG A 88 18.19 -29.48 21.58
C ARG A 88 18.57 -29.67 23.05
N ALA A 89 19.61 -28.99 23.53
CA ALA A 89 20.01 -29.00 24.94
C ALA A 89 19.14 -28.08 25.82
N GLN A 90 18.18 -27.36 25.24
CA GLN A 90 17.33 -26.38 25.93
C GLN A 90 15.87 -26.86 25.98
N PRO A 91 15.14 -26.55 27.06
CA PRO A 91 13.71 -26.86 27.11
C PRO A 91 12.93 -25.87 26.24
N TRP A 92 12.01 -26.39 25.42
CA TRP A 92 11.12 -25.59 24.57
C TRP A 92 9.64 -25.88 24.93
N GLY A 93 8.80 -24.86 24.88
CA GLY A 93 7.38 -24.89 25.24
C GLY A 93 6.41 -25.00 24.08
N GLY A 94 6.82 -24.65 22.86
CA GLY A 94 5.96 -24.73 21.68
C GLY A 94 6.67 -24.43 20.37
N LEU A 95 5.89 -24.52 19.30
CA LEU A 95 6.26 -24.11 17.94
C LEU A 95 5.49 -22.83 17.59
N SER A 96 6.15 -21.84 17.01
CA SER A 96 5.50 -20.69 16.40
C SER A 96 5.83 -20.59 14.92
N PHE A 97 4.93 -19.99 14.14
CA PHE A 97 5.15 -19.66 12.74
C PHE A 97 4.13 -18.61 12.29
N TRP A 98 4.45 -17.88 11.25
CA TRP A 98 3.44 -17.05 10.57
C TRP A 98 2.86 -17.80 9.38
N LEU A 99 1.55 -17.73 9.24
CA LEU A 99 0.77 -18.45 8.24
C LEU A 99 -0.18 -17.47 7.54
N LYS A 100 -0.25 -17.57 6.22
CA LYS A 100 -1.27 -16.94 5.38
C LYS A 100 -2.04 -18.04 4.65
N GLY A 101 -3.34 -18.12 4.88
CA GLY A 101 -4.24 -19.08 4.22
C GLY A 101 -4.77 -18.57 2.89
N ASP A 102 -5.60 -19.37 2.23
CA ASP A 102 -6.23 -19.06 0.94
C ASP A 102 -7.69 -18.62 1.06
N GLY A 103 -8.22 -18.51 2.28
CA GLY A 103 -9.61 -18.12 2.52
C GLY A 103 -10.60 -19.30 2.50
N SER A 104 -10.11 -20.52 2.32
CA SER A 104 -10.96 -21.70 2.35
C SER A 104 -11.37 -22.10 3.77
N ALA A 105 -12.58 -22.67 3.91
CA ALA A 105 -13.07 -23.29 5.15
C ALA A 105 -12.39 -24.65 5.45
N ALA A 106 -11.10 -24.77 5.14
CA ALA A 106 -10.27 -25.94 5.36
C ALA A 106 -9.31 -25.71 6.53
N LYS A 107 -8.56 -26.76 6.89
CA LYS A 107 -7.55 -26.71 7.95
C LYS A 107 -6.22 -27.20 7.42
N VAL A 108 -5.14 -26.59 7.90
CA VAL A 108 -3.79 -27.16 7.82
C VAL A 108 -3.52 -27.98 9.07
N VAL A 109 -2.93 -29.16 8.87
CA VAL A 109 -2.49 -30.07 9.93
C VAL A 109 -0.98 -29.95 10.09
N ILE A 110 -0.51 -29.45 11.22
CA ILE A 110 0.91 -29.38 11.54
C ILE A 110 1.30 -30.71 12.14
N HIS A 111 2.14 -31.49 11.47
CA HIS A 111 2.70 -32.71 12.03
C HIS A 111 4.13 -32.47 12.52
N LEU A 112 4.49 -33.14 13.60
CA LEU A 112 5.85 -33.21 14.10
C LEU A 112 6.31 -34.67 14.15
N GLU A 113 7.46 -34.93 13.57
CA GLU A 113 8.14 -36.22 13.66
C GLU A 113 9.23 -36.13 14.73
N THR A 114 9.43 -37.23 15.46
CA THR A 114 10.36 -37.29 16.59
C THR A 114 11.06 -38.65 16.64
N THR A 115 12.22 -38.69 17.28
CA THR A 115 12.93 -39.94 17.65
C THR A 115 12.58 -40.44 19.05
N GLN A 116 11.50 -39.93 19.65
CA GLN A 116 11.01 -40.38 20.95
C GLN A 116 10.43 -41.80 20.87
N GLU A 117 10.89 -42.69 21.76
CA GLU A 117 10.35 -44.05 21.84
C GLU A 117 8.87 -44.02 22.24
N GLY A 118 8.06 -44.85 21.56
CA GLY A 118 6.64 -45.04 21.90
C GLY A 118 5.67 -44.01 21.31
N SER A 119 6.11 -43.04 20.51
CA SER A 119 5.22 -42.14 19.76
C SER A 119 5.33 -42.36 18.26
N THR A 120 4.20 -42.34 17.55
CA THR A 120 4.13 -42.44 16.09
C THR A 120 4.08 -41.07 15.39
N GLY A 121 4.04 -39.97 16.15
CA GLY A 121 3.99 -38.59 15.66
C GLY A 121 3.03 -37.72 16.46
N PHE A 122 3.16 -36.41 16.28
CA PHE A 122 2.34 -35.39 16.94
C PHE A 122 1.62 -34.55 15.91
N SER A 123 0.39 -34.10 16.19
CA SER A 123 -0.33 -33.21 15.28
C SER A 123 -1.15 -32.12 15.95
N ALA A 124 -1.29 -30.99 15.27
CA ALA A 124 -2.19 -29.89 15.63
C ALA A 124 -2.87 -29.36 14.35
N GLN A 125 -4.01 -28.67 14.46
CA GLN A 125 -4.75 -28.16 13.30
C GLN A 125 -5.02 -26.66 13.41
N ARG A 126 -4.96 -25.94 12.29
CA ARG A 126 -5.30 -24.50 12.21
C ARG A 126 -6.17 -24.19 10.99
N PRO A 127 -7.12 -23.25 11.10
CA PRO A 127 -7.98 -22.86 9.99
C PRO A 127 -7.18 -22.14 8.88
N LEU A 128 -7.70 -22.20 7.64
CA LEU A 128 -7.13 -21.52 6.46
C LEU A 128 -7.97 -20.35 5.95
N GLU A 129 -9.02 -19.99 6.69
CA GLU A 129 -9.98 -18.95 6.32
C GLU A 129 -9.37 -17.55 6.29
N ASN A 130 -8.27 -17.32 7.02
CA ASN A 130 -7.61 -16.02 7.02
C ASN A 130 -6.61 -15.89 5.87
N THR A 131 -6.85 -14.88 5.03
CA THR A 131 -5.98 -14.50 3.91
C THR A 131 -4.93 -13.44 4.27
N ALA A 132 -5.02 -12.88 5.48
CA ALA A 132 -3.98 -12.05 6.09
C ALA A 132 -2.98 -12.91 6.88
N TRP A 133 -1.78 -12.37 7.08
CA TRP A 133 -0.76 -13.02 7.89
C TRP A 133 -1.20 -13.15 9.35
N GLN A 134 -1.12 -14.36 9.87
CA GLN A 134 -1.39 -14.66 11.27
C GLN A 134 -0.18 -15.33 11.90
N ARG A 135 0.19 -14.84 13.08
CA ARG A 135 1.07 -15.60 13.94
C ARG A 135 0.29 -16.76 14.56
N ILE A 136 0.83 -17.95 14.41
CA ILE A 136 0.32 -19.17 15.03
C ILE A 136 1.34 -19.60 16.08
N ASP A 137 0.89 -19.71 17.32
CA ASP A 137 1.63 -20.32 18.41
C ASP A 137 0.93 -21.62 18.83
N ILE A 138 1.68 -22.70 18.86
CA ILE A 138 1.18 -24.03 19.25
C ILE A 138 2.05 -24.54 20.40
N PRO A 139 1.54 -24.51 21.65
CA PRO A 139 2.26 -25.09 22.75
C PRO A 139 2.37 -26.59 22.54
N PHE A 140 3.54 -27.13 22.84
CA PHE A 140 3.85 -28.56 22.71
C PHE A 140 2.90 -29.46 23.49
N SER A 141 2.35 -28.95 24.60
CA SER A 141 1.32 -29.63 25.40
C SER A 141 -0.04 -29.76 24.70
N THR A 142 -0.28 -29.06 23.59
CA THR A 142 -1.55 -29.13 22.84
C THR A 142 -1.48 -29.99 21.59
N PHE A 143 -0.28 -30.50 21.24
CA PHE A 143 -0.16 -31.44 20.15
C PHE A 143 -0.81 -32.77 20.55
N TRP A 144 -1.73 -33.23 19.70
CA TRP A 144 -2.34 -34.53 19.85
C TRP A 144 -1.34 -35.63 19.46
N SER A 145 -1.28 -36.70 20.25
CA SER A 145 -0.61 -37.95 19.88
C SER A 145 -1.51 -39.13 20.20
N ARG A 146 -1.37 -40.22 19.44
CA ARG A 146 -2.18 -41.42 19.64
C ARG A 146 -1.92 -42.07 21.00
N GLU A 147 -0.70 -41.96 21.49
CA GLU A 147 -0.24 -42.58 22.72
C GLU A 147 -0.37 -41.67 23.95
N ASP A 148 -0.92 -40.46 23.78
CA ASP A 148 -1.11 -39.44 24.83
C ASP A 148 0.19 -39.12 25.60
N LEU A 149 1.32 -39.21 24.88
CA LEU A 149 2.64 -38.88 25.42
C LEU A 149 2.89 -37.38 25.24
N PRO A 150 3.58 -36.70 26.19
CA PRO A 150 4.11 -35.37 25.94
C PRO A 150 5.25 -35.44 24.92
N ILE A 151 5.29 -34.46 24.03
CA ILE A 151 6.41 -34.31 23.08
C ILE A 151 7.68 -33.87 23.80
N ASP A 152 8.80 -34.53 23.49
CA ASP A 152 10.16 -34.10 23.83
C ASP A 152 10.72 -33.24 22.66
N PRO A 153 10.80 -31.91 22.80
CA PRO A 153 11.27 -31.03 21.73
C PRO A 153 12.72 -31.31 21.33
N ALA A 154 13.55 -31.82 22.24
CA ALA A 154 14.93 -32.18 21.94
C ALA A 154 15.04 -33.31 20.91
N ARG A 155 13.98 -34.09 20.72
CA ARG A 155 13.91 -35.22 19.79
C ARG A 155 13.19 -34.91 18.48
N LEU A 156 12.70 -33.68 18.29
CA LEU A 156 12.05 -33.22 17.07
C LEU A 156 12.96 -33.41 15.86
N THR A 157 12.52 -34.15 14.84
CA THR A 157 13.30 -34.37 13.61
C THR A 157 12.81 -33.49 12.48
N ARG A 158 11.49 -33.34 12.32
CA ARG A 158 10.88 -32.65 11.17
C ARG A 158 9.54 -32.04 11.53
N VAL A 159 9.18 -31.02 10.75
CA VAL A 159 7.88 -30.36 10.75
C VAL A 159 7.22 -30.58 9.39
N PHE A 160 5.92 -30.80 9.38
CA PHE A 160 5.12 -31.01 8.17
C PHE A 160 3.89 -30.11 8.23
N PHE A 161 3.45 -29.65 7.07
CA PHE A 161 2.17 -28.96 6.91
C PHE A 161 1.29 -29.79 5.96
N GLY A 162 0.26 -30.40 6.52
CA GLY A 162 -0.64 -31.33 5.87
C GLY A 162 -1.97 -30.69 5.48
N CYS A 163 -2.51 -31.06 4.32
CA CYS A 163 -3.85 -30.61 3.92
C CYS A 163 -4.55 -31.67 3.06
N THR A 164 -5.88 -31.59 2.98
CA THR A 164 -6.74 -32.38 2.09
C THR A 164 -7.60 -31.41 1.29
N GLY A 165 -7.81 -31.67 0.00
CA GLY A 165 -8.49 -30.77 -0.92
C GLY A 165 -7.54 -30.00 -1.85
N THR A 166 -7.99 -28.83 -2.30
CA THR A 166 -7.22 -27.94 -3.19
C THR A 166 -7.01 -26.62 -2.47
N HIS A 167 -5.80 -26.41 -1.97
CA HIS A 167 -5.48 -25.30 -1.08
C HIS A 167 -4.09 -24.74 -1.32
N ALA A 168 -3.85 -23.51 -0.89
CA ALA A 168 -2.53 -22.92 -0.80
C ALA A 168 -2.31 -22.26 0.56
N ILE A 169 -1.09 -22.40 1.09
CA ILE A 169 -0.66 -21.68 2.28
C ILE A 169 0.70 -21.05 2.04
N VAL A 170 0.98 -19.97 2.77
CA VAL A 170 2.31 -19.34 2.79
C VAL A 170 2.80 -19.26 4.22
N LEU A 171 4.07 -19.60 4.41
CA LEU A 171 4.78 -19.57 5.70
C LEU A 171 5.96 -18.61 5.60
N ASP A 172 6.17 -17.81 6.64
CA ASP A 172 7.25 -16.83 6.69
C ASP A 172 8.49 -17.37 7.44
N HIS A 173 8.28 -17.87 8.65
CA HIS A 173 9.30 -18.55 9.42
C HIS A 173 8.67 -19.56 10.37
N ILE A 174 9.48 -20.47 10.88
CA ILE A 174 9.10 -21.47 11.88
C ILE A 174 10.11 -21.40 13.02
N ALA A 175 9.65 -21.31 14.26
CA ALA A 175 10.50 -21.15 15.44
C ALA A 175 10.04 -22.01 16.62
N LEU A 176 10.96 -22.25 17.56
CA LEU A 176 10.70 -22.81 18.88
C LEU A 176 10.56 -21.69 19.91
N GLU A 177 9.57 -21.81 20.80
CA GLU A 177 9.32 -20.86 21.89
C GLU A 177 9.67 -21.46 23.25
N ALA A 178 10.19 -20.68 24.19
CA ALA A 178 10.56 -21.13 25.52
C ALA A 178 9.33 -21.62 26.35
N PRO A 179 9.53 -22.43 27.41
CA PRO A 179 8.44 -22.94 28.24
C PRO A 179 7.81 -21.84 29.09
N GLY A 180 6.61 -21.39 28.71
CA GLY A 180 5.85 -20.39 29.45
C GLY A 180 4.64 -19.86 28.67
N ALA A 181 3.45 -20.37 29.00
CA ALA A 181 2.14 -19.74 28.79
C ALA A 181 1.73 -19.34 27.35
N VAL A 182 1.56 -20.33 26.46
CA VAL A 182 0.62 -20.15 25.34
C VAL A 182 -0.79 -20.45 25.84
N ALA A 183 -1.64 -19.42 25.92
CA ALA A 183 -3.09 -19.58 25.94
C ALA A 183 -3.61 -19.22 24.55
N LEU A 184 -4.27 -20.17 23.91
CA LEU A 184 -4.88 -20.07 22.58
C LEU A 184 -5.79 -18.82 22.49
N LEU A 185 -5.49 -17.90 21.57
CA LEU A 185 -6.52 -17.07 20.94
C LEU A 185 -6.88 -17.77 19.63
N ASP A 186 -7.72 -18.80 19.73
CA ASP A 186 -8.34 -19.38 18.53
C ASP A 186 -9.35 -18.38 17.95
N ALA A 187 -9.42 -18.36 16.61
CA ALA A 187 -10.29 -17.51 15.79
C ALA A 187 -11.81 -17.73 16.01
N ASP A 188 -12.21 -18.64 16.91
CA ASP A 188 -13.60 -18.91 17.30
C ASP A 188 -13.86 -18.69 18.81
N GLY A 189 -13.10 -17.79 19.44
CA GLY A 189 -13.24 -17.45 20.86
C GLY A 189 -14.51 -16.68 21.22
N VAL A 190 -15.69 -17.27 21.02
CA VAL A 190 -16.93 -16.84 21.67
C VAL A 190 -16.80 -17.12 23.17
N LEU A 191 -16.45 -16.09 23.94
CA LEU A 191 -16.70 -16.10 25.38
C LEU A 191 -18.22 -16.02 25.61
N PRO A 192 -18.76 -16.74 26.61
CA PRO A 192 -20.20 -16.86 26.80
C PRO A 192 -20.85 -15.47 27.04
N PRO A 193 -22.06 -15.22 26.52
CA PRO A 193 -22.74 -13.95 26.70
C PRO A 193 -23.04 -13.73 28.19
N GLY A 194 -22.50 -12.63 28.74
CA GLY A 194 -23.03 -12.02 29.95
C GLY A 194 -24.41 -11.39 29.65
N PRO A 195 -25.31 -11.30 30.64
CA PRO A 195 -26.66 -10.82 30.41
C PRO A 195 -26.68 -9.35 29.92
N LEU A 196 -27.45 -9.13 28.85
CA LEU A 196 -27.73 -7.85 28.22
C LEU A 196 -28.44 -6.88 29.19
N ASN A 197 -27.77 -5.75 29.49
CA ASN A 197 -28.33 -4.38 29.44
C ASN A 197 -27.32 -3.28 29.88
N ASP A 198 -26.08 -3.61 30.27
CA ASP A 198 -25.06 -2.61 30.69
C ASP A 198 -23.68 -2.76 29.99
N THR A 199 -23.56 -3.67 29.02
CA THR A 199 -22.27 -4.05 28.41
C THR A 199 -22.26 -3.84 26.91
N LEU A 200 -21.21 -3.18 26.39
CA LEU A 200 -20.91 -3.13 24.95
C LEU A 200 -20.71 -4.55 24.41
N ALA A 201 -20.93 -4.74 23.11
CA ALA A 201 -20.48 -5.94 22.42
C ALA A 201 -18.96 -6.10 22.58
N THR A 202 -18.48 -7.33 22.51
CA THR A 202 -17.04 -7.62 22.64
C THR A 202 -16.27 -6.85 21.56
N PRO A 203 -15.35 -5.95 21.94
CA PRO A 203 -14.56 -5.19 20.99
C PRO A 203 -13.55 -6.10 20.30
N THR A 204 -13.25 -5.81 19.03
CA THR A 204 -12.09 -6.38 18.36
C THR A 204 -10.85 -5.62 18.80
N VAL A 205 -9.80 -6.35 19.17
CA VAL A 205 -8.52 -5.76 19.54
C VAL A 205 -7.48 -6.25 18.55
N THR A 206 -6.79 -5.30 17.91
CA THR A 206 -5.75 -5.58 16.93
C THR A 206 -4.46 -4.91 17.37
N VAL A 207 -3.39 -5.69 17.56
CA VAL A 207 -2.05 -5.13 17.77
C VAL A 207 -1.47 -4.84 16.39
N LEU A 208 -1.24 -3.55 16.12
CA LEU A 208 -0.68 -3.05 14.87
C LEU A 208 0.82 -3.32 14.79
N ASP A 209 1.34 -3.36 13.56
CA ASP A 209 2.75 -3.64 13.29
C ASP A 209 3.69 -2.68 14.00
N ASP A 210 3.25 -1.44 14.29
CA ASP A 210 4.01 -0.41 14.99
C ASP A 210 3.95 -0.47 16.53
N GLY A 211 3.29 -1.50 17.10
CA GLY A 211 3.13 -1.71 18.54
C GLY A 211 1.93 -1.00 19.14
N ARG A 212 1.18 -0.22 18.34
CA ARG A 212 -0.10 0.34 18.77
C ARG A 212 -1.17 -0.74 18.86
N VAL A 213 -2.22 -0.47 19.64
CA VAL A 213 -3.36 -1.35 19.83
C VAL A 213 -4.60 -0.62 19.34
N GLU A 214 -5.17 -1.09 18.23
CA GLU A 214 -6.48 -0.67 17.76
C GLU A 214 -7.56 -1.44 18.54
N VAL A 215 -8.56 -0.69 18.98
CA VAL A 215 -9.74 -1.20 19.67
C VAL A 215 -10.95 -0.77 18.84
N ARG A 216 -11.60 -1.74 18.20
CA ARG A 216 -12.82 -1.53 17.43
C ARG A 216 -14.01 -1.99 18.26
N ALA A 217 -14.94 -1.08 18.53
CA ALA A 217 -16.17 -1.34 19.25
C ALA A 217 -17.36 -1.31 18.30
N ASP A 218 -18.21 -2.34 18.38
CA ASP A 218 -19.52 -2.36 17.75
C ASP A 218 -20.50 -1.51 18.59
N LEU A 219 -21.06 -0.51 17.93
CA LEU A 219 -21.98 0.50 18.42
C LEU A 219 -23.41 0.28 17.93
N SER A 220 -23.69 -0.80 17.17
CA SER A 220 -25.02 -1.16 16.66
C SER A 220 -26.08 -1.32 17.75
N VAL A 221 -25.66 -1.53 19.00
CA VAL A 221 -26.51 -1.59 20.19
C VAL A 221 -27.08 -0.22 20.62
N LEU A 222 -26.72 0.87 19.95
CA LEU A 222 -27.12 2.23 20.33
C LEU A 222 -28.27 2.77 19.46
N ASP A 223 -29.23 3.42 20.12
CA ASP A 223 -30.25 4.22 19.45
C ASP A 223 -29.71 5.63 19.14
N ALA A 224 -30.02 6.14 17.94
CA ALA A 224 -29.21 7.12 17.21
C ALA A 224 -29.34 8.60 17.64
N ALA A 225 -29.35 8.93 18.94
CA ALA A 225 -29.49 10.32 19.40
C ALA A 225 -28.49 10.74 20.50
N GLY A 226 -28.00 11.98 20.44
CA GLY A 226 -27.22 12.67 21.49
C GLY A 226 -25.71 12.83 21.21
N ASP A 227 -25.03 13.66 22.02
CA ASP A 227 -23.56 13.77 22.02
C ASP A 227 -22.97 12.53 22.71
N ARG A 228 -22.13 11.77 21.99
CA ARG A 228 -21.55 10.52 22.46
C ARG A 228 -20.03 10.53 22.40
N ALA A 229 -19.38 9.90 23.38
CA ALA A 229 -17.94 9.69 23.38
C ALA A 229 -17.58 8.27 23.84
N LEU A 230 -16.71 7.62 23.07
CA LEU A 230 -16.11 6.33 23.40
C LEU A 230 -14.73 6.56 24.00
N ARG A 231 -14.45 5.94 25.15
CA ARG A 231 -13.15 5.97 25.81
C ARG A 231 -12.60 4.57 25.93
N ALA A 232 -11.30 4.40 25.72
CA ALA A 232 -10.58 3.17 25.99
C ALA A 232 -9.37 3.46 26.89
N SER A 233 -9.11 2.59 27.86
CA SER A 233 -7.95 2.59 28.74
C SER A 233 -7.28 1.23 28.67
N LEU A 234 -6.00 1.20 28.32
CA LEU A 234 -5.19 0.01 28.13
C LEU A 234 -4.01 0.03 29.08
N THR A 235 -3.97 -0.92 30.00
CA THR A 235 -2.82 -1.17 30.88
C THR A 235 -2.04 -2.35 30.32
N VAL A 236 -0.73 -2.19 30.14
CA VAL A 236 0.17 -3.27 29.69
C VAL A 236 1.21 -3.58 30.79
N PRO A 237 1.84 -4.77 30.79
CA PRO A 237 2.91 -5.10 31.73
C PRO A 237 4.02 -4.06 31.73
N GLY A 238 4.49 -3.69 32.93
CA GLY A 238 5.60 -2.77 33.09
C GLY A 238 5.34 -1.31 32.70
N ALA A 239 4.12 -0.94 32.26
CA ALA A 239 3.81 0.43 31.85
C ALA A 239 2.49 0.97 32.44
N ASP A 240 2.40 2.31 32.50
CA ASP A 240 1.17 3.01 32.89
C ASP A 240 0.06 2.83 31.85
N ALA A 241 -1.19 2.93 32.33
CA ALA A 241 -2.36 2.87 31.46
C ALA A 241 -2.33 3.98 30.39
N ARG A 242 -2.53 3.60 29.13
CA ARG A 242 -2.75 4.53 28.01
C ARG A 242 -4.23 4.72 27.79
N GLU A 243 -4.65 5.95 27.55
CA GLU A 243 -6.05 6.29 27.32
C GLU A 243 -6.26 6.93 25.95
N ALA A 244 -7.40 6.63 25.32
CA ALA A 244 -7.85 7.25 24.09
C ALA A 244 -9.34 7.60 24.20
N GLU A 245 -9.74 8.75 23.65
CA GLU A 245 -11.13 9.20 23.58
C GLU A 245 -11.49 9.59 22.14
N LEU A 246 -12.65 9.13 21.68
CA LEU A 246 -13.26 9.50 20.42
C LEU A 246 -14.64 10.09 20.68
N LYS A 247 -14.84 11.34 20.27
CA LYS A 247 -16.18 11.94 20.17
C LYS A 247 -16.81 11.49 18.85
N LEU A 248 -17.96 10.82 18.93
CA LEU A 248 -18.61 10.24 17.76
C LEU A 248 -19.31 11.33 16.95
N THR A 249 -19.01 11.42 15.66
CA THR A 249 -19.81 12.24 14.74
C THR A 249 -21.16 11.57 14.45
N PRO A 250 -22.18 12.31 13.96
CA PRO A 250 -23.46 11.72 13.57
C PRO A 250 -23.34 10.63 12.48
N GLU A 251 -22.29 10.67 11.66
CA GLU A 251 -22.01 9.64 10.67
C GLU A 251 -21.40 8.39 11.30
N GLN A 252 -20.43 8.54 12.20
CA GLN A 252 -19.84 7.42 12.96
C GLN A 252 -20.86 6.74 13.89
N ALA A 253 -21.78 7.51 14.48
CA ALA A 253 -22.89 6.98 15.26
C ALA A 253 -23.85 6.11 14.41
N ARG A 254 -23.88 6.32 13.09
CA ARG A 254 -24.67 5.52 12.13
C ARG A 254 -23.89 4.36 11.52
N ALA A 255 -22.55 4.41 11.53
CA ALA A 255 -21.67 3.42 10.93
C ALA A 255 -21.59 2.09 11.71
N ALA A 256 -22.31 1.96 12.82
CA ALA A 256 -22.35 0.80 13.70
C ALA A 256 -21.00 0.37 14.32
N GLU A 257 -19.87 0.96 13.94
CA GLU A 257 -18.55 0.65 14.51
C GLU A 257 -17.75 1.93 14.78
N ALA A 258 -16.90 1.90 15.80
CA ALA A 258 -15.91 2.93 16.07
C ALA A 258 -14.56 2.33 16.48
N SER A 259 -13.47 2.88 15.94
CA SER A 259 -12.10 2.50 16.29
C SER A 259 -11.43 3.54 17.18
N LEU A 260 -10.70 3.07 18.18
CA LEU A 260 -9.81 3.83 19.05
C LEU A 260 -8.40 3.27 18.92
N LEU A 261 -7.40 4.13 18.93
CA LEU A 261 -6.01 3.71 18.83
C LEU A 261 -5.22 4.09 20.07
N LEU A 262 -4.59 3.10 20.69
CA LEU A 262 -3.77 3.23 21.88
C LEU A 262 -2.32 2.94 21.51
N ALA A 263 -1.37 3.70 22.06
CA ALA A 263 0.06 3.49 21.81
C ALA A 263 0.78 3.10 23.11
N PRO A 264 0.55 1.88 23.65
CA PRO A 264 1.31 1.40 24.80
C PRO A 264 2.76 1.14 24.39
N GLU A 265 3.69 1.34 25.33
CA GLU A 265 5.04 0.84 25.19
C GLU A 265 5.06 -0.55 25.83
N ILE A 266 5.03 -1.59 25.00
CA ILE A 266 5.08 -2.97 25.47
C ILE A 266 6.55 -3.34 25.57
N ALA A 267 7.14 -3.06 26.74
CA ALA A 267 8.55 -3.30 27.01
C ALA A 267 8.86 -4.77 27.35
N GLU A 268 7.85 -5.48 27.85
CA GLU A 268 7.94 -6.89 28.25
C GLU A 268 6.65 -7.63 27.89
N ASP A 269 6.78 -8.93 27.64
CA ASP A 269 5.63 -9.81 27.41
C ASP A 269 4.75 -9.91 28.66
N GLY A 270 3.43 -10.04 28.47
CA GLY A 270 2.52 -10.38 29.56
C GLY A 270 1.05 -10.09 29.23
N THR A 271 0.25 -9.79 30.25
CA THR A 271 -1.20 -9.60 30.09
C THR A 271 -1.57 -8.13 30.15
N ALA A 272 -2.19 -7.63 29.07
CA ALA A 272 -2.81 -6.31 29.07
C ALA A 272 -4.25 -6.38 29.57
N LYS A 273 -4.71 -5.28 30.18
CA LYS A 273 -6.09 -5.05 30.57
C LYS A 273 -6.65 -3.87 29.77
N LEU A 274 -7.76 -4.08 29.08
CA LEU A 274 -8.47 -3.06 28.34
C LEU A 274 -9.84 -2.79 28.97
N GLU A 275 -10.13 -1.51 29.15
CA GLU A 275 -11.39 -1.01 29.67
C GLU A 275 -11.97 0.00 28.68
N ILE A 276 -13.19 -0.24 28.22
CA ILE A 276 -13.89 0.65 27.29
C ILE A 276 -15.11 1.21 28.01
N THR A 277 -15.33 2.51 27.86
CA THR A 277 -16.52 3.18 28.40
C THR A 277 -17.16 4.03 27.32
N LEU A 278 -18.45 3.83 27.10
CA LEU A 278 -19.28 4.71 26.29
C LEU A 278 -20.01 5.69 27.20
N THR A 279 -19.95 6.97 26.84
CA THR A 279 -20.65 8.05 27.54
C THR A 279 -21.56 8.82 26.59
N GLY A 280 -22.63 9.40 27.13
CA GLY A 280 -23.41 10.41 26.45
C GLY A 280 -24.12 11.33 27.42
N ASP A 281 -24.24 12.60 27.05
CA ASP A 281 -24.74 13.69 27.91
C ASP A 281 -24.07 13.72 29.29
N GLY A 282 -22.77 13.36 29.34
CA GLY A 282 -21.98 13.30 30.57
C GLY A 282 -22.24 12.08 31.47
N GLN A 283 -23.09 11.15 31.07
CA GLN A 283 -23.38 9.91 31.82
C GLN A 283 -22.80 8.68 31.14
N ARG A 284 -22.40 7.68 31.94
CA ARG A 284 -21.94 6.37 31.44
C ARG A 284 -23.14 5.58 30.93
N LEU A 285 -23.08 5.16 29.67
CA LEU A 285 -24.15 4.39 29.02
C LEU A 285 -23.83 2.90 29.00
N ALA A 286 -22.58 2.55 28.72
CA ALA A 286 -22.13 1.16 28.66
C ALA A 286 -20.64 1.08 28.96
N ALA A 287 -20.18 -0.09 29.41
CA ALA A 287 -18.77 -0.36 29.61
C ALA A 287 -18.41 -1.79 29.21
N TRP A 288 -17.14 -2.01 28.92
CA TRP A 288 -16.55 -3.32 28.70
C TRP A 288 -15.19 -3.38 29.38
N SER A 289 -14.82 -4.52 29.94
CA SER A 289 -13.49 -4.75 30.49
C SER A 289 -13.05 -6.16 30.15
N GLY A 290 -11.81 -6.32 29.71
CA GLY A 290 -11.23 -7.61 29.38
C GLY A 290 -9.71 -7.58 29.45
N THR A 291 -9.11 -8.76 29.38
CA THR A 291 -7.66 -8.93 29.38
C THR A 291 -7.24 -9.78 28.19
N PHE A 292 -6.10 -9.46 27.58
CA PHE A 292 -5.53 -10.20 26.47
C PHE A 292 -3.99 -10.15 26.54
N PRO A 293 -3.27 -11.14 25.97
CA PRO A 293 -1.82 -11.13 25.97
C PRO A 293 -1.25 -10.02 25.07
N VAL A 294 -0.14 -9.43 25.49
CA VAL A 294 0.67 -8.48 24.72
C VAL A 294 2.13 -8.90 24.77
N TYR A 295 2.87 -8.62 23.71
CA TYR A 295 4.25 -9.06 23.56
C TYR A 295 5.15 -7.87 23.26
N ALA A 296 6.33 -7.87 23.87
CA ALA A 296 7.38 -6.93 23.57
C ALA A 296 7.81 -7.10 22.12
N ARG A 297 7.93 -5.97 21.43
CA ARG A 297 8.31 -5.93 20.02
C ARG A 297 9.81 -6.21 19.92
N GLU A 298 10.22 -7.30 19.26
CA GLU A 298 11.63 -7.48 18.89
C GLU A 298 12.01 -6.47 17.80
N SER A 299 13.26 -5.98 17.85
CA SER A 299 13.86 -5.16 16.79
C SER A 299 13.81 -5.93 15.46
N PRO A 300 13.22 -5.36 14.40
CA PRO A 300 13.12 -6.05 13.12
C PRO A 300 14.51 -6.28 12.52
N LEU A 301 14.71 -7.47 11.95
CA LEU A 301 15.67 -7.67 10.86
C LEU A 301 15.44 -6.56 9.82
N ALA A 302 16.51 -6.10 9.16
CA ALA A 302 16.53 -4.87 8.35
C ALA A 302 15.22 -4.66 7.58
N LYS A 303 14.48 -3.59 7.94
CA LYS A 303 13.17 -3.32 7.36
C LYS A 303 13.27 -3.30 5.83
N PRO A 304 12.30 -3.89 5.12
CA PRO A 304 12.27 -3.80 3.66
C PRO A 304 12.28 -2.32 3.23
N PRO A 305 12.86 -2.01 2.05
CA PRO A 305 12.78 -0.67 1.48
C PRO A 305 11.31 -0.24 1.37
N ILE A 306 11.08 1.07 1.39
CA ILE A 306 9.73 1.62 1.40
C ILE A 306 9.01 1.27 0.10
N ALA A 307 7.87 0.60 0.23
CA ALA A 307 7.06 0.11 -0.88
C ALA A 307 6.14 1.22 -1.42
N ILE A 308 6.73 2.22 -2.10
CA ILE A 308 5.98 3.28 -2.78
C ILE A 308 6.08 3.16 -4.29
N TYR A 309 5.03 3.59 -4.99
CA TYR A 309 4.95 3.61 -6.45
C TYR A 309 4.96 5.06 -6.99
N PRO A 310 5.67 5.35 -8.09
CA PRO A 310 6.65 4.47 -8.74
C PRO A 310 7.86 4.21 -7.84
N VAL A 311 8.47 3.02 -8.00
CA VAL A 311 9.62 2.60 -7.20
C VAL A 311 10.78 3.57 -7.42
N PRO A 312 11.26 4.27 -6.38
CA PRO A 312 12.35 5.21 -6.52
C PRO A 312 13.65 4.52 -6.91
N LYS A 313 14.55 5.25 -7.58
CA LYS A 313 15.87 4.69 -7.95
C LYS A 313 16.69 4.24 -6.75
N GLU A 314 16.63 5.00 -5.66
CA GLU A 314 17.37 4.70 -4.44
C GLU A 314 16.47 4.98 -3.23
N THR A 315 16.33 3.97 -2.38
CA THR A 315 15.56 4.07 -1.13
C THR A 315 16.31 3.43 0.01
N ARG A 316 16.25 4.07 1.18
CA ARG A 316 16.75 3.51 2.42
C ARG A 316 15.75 3.79 3.53
N ARG A 317 15.28 2.75 4.20
CA ARG A 317 14.47 2.92 5.41
C ARG A 317 15.39 3.27 6.57
N THR A 318 15.01 4.27 7.35
CA THR A 318 15.70 4.67 8.57
C THR A 318 14.82 4.40 9.77
N GLU A 319 15.36 4.58 10.97
CA GLU A 319 14.59 4.40 12.19
C GLU A 319 13.56 5.51 12.40
N GLY A 320 12.52 5.17 13.16
CA GLY A 320 11.49 6.10 13.59
C GLY A 320 10.36 6.37 12.59
N VAL A 321 9.40 7.18 13.02
CA VAL A 321 8.17 7.52 12.29
C VAL A 321 7.89 9.01 12.52
N LEU A 322 7.72 9.76 11.43
CA LEU A 322 7.21 11.13 11.49
C LEU A 322 5.70 11.07 11.70
N ARG A 323 5.18 11.75 12.73
CA ARG A 323 3.75 11.92 12.93
C ARG A 323 3.36 13.39 12.73
N PHE A 324 2.47 13.64 11.78
CA PHE A 324 1.98 14.99 11.51
C PHE A 324 0.95 15.40 12.55
N GLY A 325 1.18 16.54 13.20
CA GLY A 325 0.24 17.10 14.17
C GLY A 325 -1.02 17.62 13.48
N LYS A 326 -2.08 17.92 14.24
CA LYS A 326 -3.31 18.54 13.69
C LYS A 326 -3.02 19.83 12.92
N ARG A 327 -2.01 20.58 13.37
CA ARG A 327 -1.44 21.73 12.66
C ARG A 327 -0.03 21.39 12.24
N VAL A 328 0.22 21.42 10.95
CA VAL A 328 1.51 21.12 10.34
C VAL A 328 2.15 22.43 9.93
N ALA A 329 3.32 22.72 10.51
CA ALA A 329 4.16 23.82 10.04
C ALA A 329 5.00 23.34 8.85
N ALA A 330 4.81 23.97 7.70
CA ALA A 330 5.58 23.74 6.48
C ALA A 330 6.39 24.98 6.10
N CYS A 331 7.53 24.79 5.45
CA CYS A 331 8.41 25.87 5.00
C CYS A 331 8.84 25.67 3.54
N GLY A 332 8.64 26.69 2.70
CA GLY A 332 9.13 26.72 1.32
C GLY A 332 10.37 27.62 1.17
N ILE A 333 11.45 27.09 0.60
CA ILE A 333 12.68 27.85 0.29
C ILE A 333 12.86 27.91 -1.22
N GLY A 334 12.91 29.13 -1.79
CA GLY A 334 13.02 29.29 -3.25
C GLY A 334 11.76 28.89 -4.02
N ILE A 335 10.61 28.79 -3.35
CA ILE A 335 9.32 28.39 -3.94
C ILE A 335 8.34 29.55 -3.83
N GLU A 336 7.90 30.10 -4.97
CA GLU A 336 7.06 31.30 -5.03
C GLU A 336 5.94 31.17 -6.07
N GLY A 337 5.00 32.13 -6.08
CA GLY A 337 3.94 32.22 -7.09
C GLY A 337 3.15 30.92 -7.28
N ASP A 338 2.97 30.54 -8.55
CA ASP A 338 2.28 29.32 -8.95
C ASP A 338 2.97 28.04 -8.44
N ASP A 339 4.30 28.02 -8.39
CA ASP A 339 5.04 26.84 -7.93
C ASP A 339 4.74 26.54 -6.47
N LEU A 340 4.58 27.57 -5.62
CA LEU A 340 4.17 27.39 -4.23
C LEU A 340 2.79 26.76 -4.12
N ARG A 341 1.85 27.22 -4.95
CA ARG A 341 0.47 26.73 -4.98
C ARG A 341 0.38 25.29 -5.50
N ARG A 342 1.21 24.94 -6.48
CA ARG A 342 1.30 23.60 -7.10
C ARG A 342 2.07 22.60 -6.25
N THR A 343 3.01 23.03 -5.42
CA THR A 343 3.82 22.16 -4.55
C THR A 343 3.24 22.08 -3.13
N LEU A 344 3.64 22.98 -2.23
CA LEU A 344 3.20 23.00 -0.83
C LEU A 344 1.70 23.27 -0.70
N GLY A 345 1.11 24.04 -1.61
CA GLY A 345 -0.33 24.26 -1.66
C GLY A 345 -1.10 22.98 -2.00
N MET A 346 -0.60 22.16 -2.93
CA MET A 346 -1.16 20.83 -3.23
C MET A 346 -1.06 19.92 -2.00
N PHE A 347 0.14 19.83 -1.42
CA PHE A 347 0.36 19.02 -0.22
C PHE A 347 -0.57 19.45 0.92
N ALA A 348 -0.75 20.76 1.13
CA ALA A 348 -1.67 21.30 2.13
C ALA A 348 -3.12 20.86 1.90
N ARG A 349 -3.60 20.92 0.65
CA ARG A 349 -4.96 20.47 0.30
C ARG A 349 -5.16 18.98 0.55
N GLU A 350 -4.20 18.14 0.15
CA GLU A 350 -4.29 16.69 0.37
C GLU A 350 -4.23 16.33 1.86
N MET A 351 -3.35 16.99 2.61
CA MET A 351 -3.21 16.78 4.05
C MET A 351 -4.47 17.13 4.82
N ASP A 352 -5.16 18.21 4.42
CA ASP A 352 -6.44 18.61 4.99
C ASP A 352 -7.57 17.65 4.57
N ALA A 353 -7.71 17.40 3.26
CA ALA A 353 -8.81 16.61 2.71
C ALA A 353 -8.80 15.14 3.17
N TYR A 354 -7.63 14.49 3.20
CA TYR A 354 -7.52 13.05 3.49
C TYR A 354 -7.20 12.74 4.94
N TYR A 355 -6.46 13.64 5.61
CA TYR A 355 -5.97 13.36 6.96
C TYR A 355 -6.39 14.39 8.00
N GLY A 356 -7.17 15.41 7.63
CA GLY A 356 -7.66 16.45 8.53
C GLY A 356 -6.53 17.24 9.19
N ARG A 357 -5.45 17.52 8.44
CA ARG A 357 -4.26 18.25 8.92
C ARG A 357 -4.21 19.65 8.29
N GLU A 358 -4.33 20.66 9.14
CA GLU A 358 -4.22 22.06 8.73
C GLU A 358 -2.73 22.40 8.51
N VAL A 359 -2.35 22.67 7.26
CA VAL A 359 -0.96 23.02 6.92
C VAL A 359 -0.79 24.53 6.82
N THR A 360 0.14 25.08 7.60
CA THR A 360 0.56 26.49 7.55
C THR A 360 1.90 26.61 6.87
N ILE A 361 2.03 27.50 5.88
CA ILE A 361 3.23 27.58 5.04
C ILE A 361 3.97 28.89 5.32
N ALA A 362 5.17 28.78 5.88
CA ALA A 362 6.15 29.86 5.98
C ALA A 362 7.07 29.90 4.74
N LYS A 363 7.66 31.07 4.46
CA LYS A 363 8.58 31.26 3.33
C LYS A 363 9.98 31.60 3.81
N GLY A 364 10.97 31.12 3.05
CA GLY A 364 12.38 31.42 3.25
C GLY A 364 13.00 30.66 4.42
N ARG A 365 14.33 30.73 4.54
CA ARG A 365 15.12 29.90 5.48
C ARG A 365 14.73 30.08 6.95
N GLY A 366 14.27 31.27 7.33
CA GLY A 366 13.83 31.58 8.70
C GLY A 366 12.61 30.77 9.16
N GLY A 367 11.84 30.19 8.23
CA GLY A 367 10.68 29.36 8.54
C GLY A 367 11.00 27.89 8.83
N THR A 368 12.28 27.47 8.76
CA THR A 368 12.66 26.06 8.95
C THR A 368 12.61 25.60 10.40
N GLU A 369 12.74 26.52 11.35
CA GLU A 369 12.73 26.21 12.78
C GLU A 369 11.32 25.74 13.20
N GLY A 370 11.23 24.56 13.81
CA GLY A 370 9.93 23.97 14.21
C GLY A 370 9.04 23.44 13.07
N ALA A 371 9.43 23.59 11.80
CA ALA A 371 8.67 23.03 10.67
C ALA A 371 8.73 21.49 10.65
N GLN A 372 7.57 20.85 10.51
CA GLN A 372 7.45 19.40 10.26
C GLN A 372 7.68 19.04 8.79
N LEU A 373 7.52 20.00 7.87
CA LEU A 373 7.85 19.85 6.45
C LEU A 373 8.74 21.01 5.98
N VAL A 374 9.85 20.70 5.32
CA VAL A 374 10.65 21.69 4.60
C VAL A 374 10.74 21.26 3.14
N ALA A 375 10.36 22.14 2.22
CA ALA A 375 10.52 21.94 0.79
C ALA A 375 11.42 23.05 0.21
N ALA A 376 12.38 22.69 -0.64
CA ALA A 376 13.31 23.65 -1.22
C ALA A 376 13.58 23.41 -2.70
N VAL A 377 13.58 24.49 -3.48
CA VAL A 377 14.11 24.53 -4.85
C VAL A 377 15.48 25.19 -4.79
N THR A 378 16.54 24.40 -4.95
CA THR A 378 17.92 24.89 -4.95
C THR A 378 18.90 23.86 -5.52
N VAL A 379 20.00 24.35 -6.07
CA VAL A 379 21.19 23.56 -6.45
C VAL A 379 22.38 23.84 -5.54
N ASP A 380 22.27 24.80 -4.62
CA ASP A 380 23.34 25.18 -3.70
C ASP A 380 23.11 24.50 -2.34
N PRO A 381 23.98 23.55 -1.94
CA PRO A 381 23.99 22.95 -0.61
C PRO A 381 23.83 23.93 0.55
N ARG A 382 24.34 25.17 0.40
CA ARG A 382 24.29 26.20 1.44
C ARG A 382 22.90 26.76 1.64
N ASP A 383 21.97 26.56 0.70
CA ASP A 383 20.56 26.99 0.79
C ASP A 383 19.73 26.16 1.75
N VAL A 384 20.14 24.92 1.97
CA VAL A 384 19.53 24.01 2.93
C VAL A 384 20.24 24.19 4.27
N SER A 385 19.49 24.49 5.34
CA SER A 385 20.06 24.66 6.68
C SER A 385 20.89 23.43 7.09
N PRO A 386 22.09 23.62 7.69
CA PRO A 386 22.93 22.50 8.14
C PRO A 386 22.15 21.53 9.04
N GLY A 387 22.27 20.23 8.76
CA GLY A 387 21.64 19.16 9.54
C GLY A 387 20.27 18.68 9.04
N LEU A 388 19.61 19.40 8.11
CA LEU A 388 18.33 18.95 7.53
C LEU A 388 18.51 17.69 6.67
N LEU A 389 19.57 17.65 5.86
CA LEU A 389 19.97 16.48 5.07
C LEU A 389 21.39 16.05 5.46
N PRO A 390 21.71 14.74 5.43
CA PRO A 390 23.08 14.28 5.66
C PRO A 390 23.99 14.69 4.50
N GLU A 391 25.29 14.88 4.77
CA GLU A 391 26.27 15.35 3.78
C GLU A 391 26.27 14.51 2.49
N GLY A 392 26.08 13.19 2.61
CA GLY A 392 25.99 12.28 1.46
C GLY A 392 24.80 12.56 0.54
N LEU A 393 23.64 12.97 1.07
CA LEU A 393 22.49 13.38 0.25
C LEU A 393 22.71 14.78 -0.32
N VAL A 394 23.17 15.72 0.51
CA VAL A 394 23.42 17.12 0.10
C VAL A 394 24.42 17.19 -1.06
N GLY A 395 25.46 16.35 -1.04
CA GLY A 395 26.46 16.27 -2.11
C GLY A 395 25.91 15.88 -3.48
N ARG A 396 24.67 15.38 -3.56
CA ARG A 396 24.01 15.00 -4.82
C ARG A 396 23.23 16.11 -5.48
N LEU A 397 22.92 17.20 -4.77
CA LEU A 397 22.13 18.31 -5.30
C LEU A 397 22.67 18.91 -6.61
N PRO A 398 23.99 19.14 -6.77
CA PRO A 398 24.51 19.74 -7.99
C PRO A 398 24.29 18.89 -9.24
N ASP A 399 24.30 17.56 -9.09
CA ASP A 399 24.21 16.58 -10.18
C ASP A 399 22.80 15.96 -10.33
N LEU A 400 21.82 16.47 -9.57
CA LEU A 400 20.44 16.00 -9.64
C LEU A 400 19.84 16.36 -11.01
N ARG A 401 19.17 15.40 -11.65
CA ARG A 401 18.51 15.61 -12.95
C ARG A 401 17.21 16.40 -12.79
N ASP A 402 16.70 16.95 -13.89
CA ASP A 402 15.37 17.59 -13.95
C ASP A 402 14.29 16.61 -13.49
N ASP A 403 13.22 17.14 -12.88
CA ASP A 403 12.18 16.37 -12.16
C ASP A 403 12.70 15.52 -10.98
N GLY A 404 14.01 15.56 -10.69
CA GLY A 404 14.64 14.77 -9.64
C GLY A 404 14.52 15.42 -8.27
N TYR A 405 14.50 14.60 -7.22
CA TYR A 405 14.40 15.08 -5.84
C TYR A 405 15.16 14.21 -4.85
N LEU A 406 15.47 14.83 -3.71
CA LEU A 406 15.91 14.19 -2.48
C LEU A 406 14.78 14.29 -1.47
N LEU A 407 14.42 13.19 -0.81
CA LEU A 407 13.49 13.18 0.31
C LEU A 407 14.17 12.54 1.51
N ARG A 408 14.04 13.17 2.68
CA ARG A 408 14.40 12.60 3.97
C ARG A 408 13.26 12.75 4.95
N VAL A 409 12.90 11.66 5.61
CA VAL A 409 11.92 11.64 6.69
C VAL A 409 12.62 11.18 7.97
N THR A 410 12.43 11.95 9.03
CA THR A 410 12.91 11.72 10.39
C THR A 410 11.71 11.78 11.35
N PRO A 411 11.81 11.29 12.59
CA PRO A 411 10.72 11.43 13.56
C PRO A 411 10.23 12.87 13.76
N GLU A 412 11.11 13.85 13.55
CA GLU A 412 10.83 15.26 13.78
C GLU A 412 10.27 15.98 12.55
N ARG A 413 10.71 15.60 11.34
CA ARG A 413 10.35 16.30 10.09
C ARG A 413 10.59 15.51 8.81
N ALA A 414 9.93 15.96 7.74
CA ALA A 414 10.22 15.61 6.36
C ALA A 414 10.92 16.79 5.65
N VAL A 415 11.89 16.48 4.79
CA VAL A 415 12.66 17.44 4.00
C VAL A 415 12.69 16.97 2.55
N VAL A 416 12.13 17.78 1.65
CA VAL A 416 12.16 17.56 0.19
C VAL A 416 13.02 18.65 -0.44
N VAL A 417 14.01 18.27 -1.23
CA VAL A 417 14.86 19.23 -1.96
C VAL A 417 14.99 18.79 -3.41
N ALA A 418 14.83 19.72 -4.32
CA ALA A 418 15.02 19.50 -5.76
C ALA A 418 15.64 20.73 -6.41
N ARG A 419 16.09 20.58 -7.67
CA ARG A 419 16.65 21.69 -8.46
C ARG A 419 15.60 22.62 -9.04
N ASP A 420 14.38 22.13 -9.18
CA ASP A 420 13.24 22.77 -9.84
C ASP A 420 11.93 22.46 -9.08
N ALA A 421 10.87 23.23 -9.39
CA ALA A 421 9.58 23.06 -8.74
C ALA A 421 8.88 21.71 -9.06
N PRO A 422 8.95 21.17 -10.29
CA PRO A 422 8.44 19.81 -10.58
C PRO A 422 9.11 18.73 -9.73
N GLY A 423 10.42 18.79 -9.51
CA GLY A 423 11.12 17.86 -8.63
C GLY A 423 10.60 17.92 -7.19
N VAL A 424 10.40 19.12 -6.63
CA VAL A 424 9.77 19.26 -5.30
C VAL A 424 8.37 18.64 -5.30
N TYR A 425 7.58 18.90 -6.34
CA TYR A 425 6.25 18.32 -6.49
C TYR A 425 6.29 16.79 -6.47
N TYR A 426 7.15 16.15 -7.27
CA TYR A 426 7.28 14.69 -7.28
C TYR A 426 7.83 14.13 -5.96
N GLY A 427 8.69 14.87 -5.26
CA GLY A 427 9.15 14.50 -3.92
C GLY A 427 8.03 14.54 -2.88
N LEU A 428 7.13 15.52 -2.97
CA LEU A 428 5.94 15.59 -2.14
C LEU A 428 4.94 14.47 -2.48
N GLN A 429 4.82 14.06 -3.75
CA GLN A 429 4.04 12.87 -4.12
C GLN A 429 4.59 11.61 -3.46
N SER A 430 5.92 11.44 -3.43
CA SER A 430 6.53 10.33 -2.70
C SER A 430 6.40 10.42 -1.19
N LEU A 431 6.43 11.63 -0.59
CA LEU A 431 6.14 11.80 0.83
C LEU A 431 4.71 11.37 1.14
N LEU A 432 3.72 11.81 0.35
CA LEU A 432 2.34 11.38 0.50
C LEU A 432 2.19 9.86 0.30
N ALA A 433 2.90 9.25 -0.65
CA ALA A 433 2.87 7.79 -0.81
C ALA A 433 3.51 7.07 0.39
N ALA A 434 4.54 7.65 0.99
CA ALA A 434 5.13 7.14 2.23
C ALA A 434 4.19 7.33 3.42
N ILE A 435 3.35 8.38 3.42
CA ILE A 435 2.27 8.52 4.38
C ILE A 435 1.25 7.39 4.17
N ASP A 436 0.80 7.16 2.93
CA ASP A 436 -0.13 6.07 2.61
C ASP A 436 0.39 4.69 3.05
N GLU A 437 1.67 4.39 2.78
CA GLU A 437 2.28 3.12 3.18
C GLU A 437 2.28 2.89 4.69
N GLN A 438 2.45 3.96 5.47
CA GLN A 438 2.55 3.88 6.92
C GLN A 438 1.19 4.07 7.63
N THR A 439 0.19 4.60 6.93
CA THR A 439 -1.15 4.84 7.46
C THR A 439 -1.94 3.53 7.51
N GLN A 440 -2.05 2.94 8.70
CA GLN A 440 -2.81 1.71 8.91
C GLN A 440 -4.29 1.95 9.28
N VAL A 441 -4.62 3.17 9.72
CA VAL A 441 -5.97 3.56 10.15
C VAL A 441 -6.33 4.91 9.51
N PRO A 442 -7.57 5.12 9.03
CA PRO A 442 -8.02 6.40 8.49
C PRO A 442 -7.71 7.57 9.45
N GLY A 443 -7.04 8.60 8.95
CA GLY A 443 -6.69 9.82 9.70
C GLY A 443 -5.34 9.79 10.42
N ASP A 444 -4.60 8.69 10.45
CA ASP A 444 -3.22 8.66 10.98
C ASP A 444 -2.21 9.16 9.95
N ALA A 445 -2.03 10.48 9.85
CA ALA A 445 -0.98 11.06 9.00
C ALA A 445 0.42 10.80 9.60
N ALA A 446 1.02 9.68 9.23
CA ALA A 446 2.35 9.29 9.66
C ALA A 446 3.18 8.77 8.48
N ALA A 447 4.47 9.07 8.44
CA ALA A 447 5.40 8.59 7.42
C ALA A 447 6.58 7.85 8.07
N PRO A 448 7.09 6.77 7.47
CA PRO A 448 8.23 6.04 8.01
C PRO A 448 9.51 6.85 7.84
N GLY A 449 10.45 6.70 8.78
CA GLY A 449 11.79 7.23 8.62
C GLY A 449 12.44 6.72 7.33
N CYS A 450 12.96 7.63 6.50
CA CYS A 450 13.52 7.25 5.21
C CYS A 450 14.46 8.26 4.56
N GLU A 451 15.21 7.78 3.59
CA GLU A 451 15.97 8.57 2.63
C GLU A 451 15.64 8.05 1.22
N ILE A 452 15.30 8.96 0.31
CA ILE A 452 14.98 8.66 -1.09
C ILE A 452 15.75 9.62 -2.00
N VAL A 453 16.33 9.06 -3.05
CA VAL A 453 16.87 9.83 -4.18
C VAL A 453 16.26 9.28 -5.45
N ASP A 454 15.59 10.14 -6.21
CA ASP A 454 14.83 9.71 -7.37
C ASP A 454 14.84 10.74 -8.50
N TRP A 455 14.67 10.23 -9.73
CA TRP A 455 14.51 11.00 -10.94
C TRP A 455 13.92 10.11 -12.04
N PRO A 456 13.20 10.68 -13.02
CA PRO A 456 12.62 9.88 -14.09
C PRO A 456 13.69 9.35 -15.05
N SER A 457 13.52 8.12 -15.54
CA SER A 457 14.33 7.58 -16.64
C SER A 457 14.04 8.28 -17.98
N PHE A 458 12.80 8.76 -18.17
CA PHE A 458 12.33 9.38 -19.39
C PHE A 458 11.63 10.72 -19.09
N PRO A 459 11.94 11.78 -19.84
CA PRO A 459 11.31 13.08 -19.64
C PRO A 459 9.84 13.10 -20.09
N PHE A 460 9.45 12.27 -21.05
CA PHE A 460 8.06 12.11 -21.49
C PHE A 460 7.44 10.89 -20.81
N ARG A 461 6.43 11.10 -19.97
CA ARG A 461 5.70 10.05 -19.24
C ARG A 461 4.20 10.29 -19.39
N GLY A 462 3.66 9.86 -20.52
CA GLY A 462 2.30 10.22 -20.91
C GLY A 462 1.35 9.04 -21.07
N VAL A 463 0.06 9.35 -21.05
CA VAL A 463 -1.01 8.46 -21.48
C VAL A 463 -1.81 9.13 -22.60
N THR A 464 -2.32 8.33 -23.53
CA THR A 464 -3.34 8.80 -24.46
C THR A 464 -4.71 8.52 -23.85
N MET A 465 -5.56 9.55 -23.81
CA MET A 465 -6.90 9.47 -23.27
C MET A 465 -7.87 10.12 -24.25
N SER A 466 -8.92 9.38 -24.62
CA SER A 466 -10.04 9.98 -25.33
C SER A 466 -10.82 10.89 -24.40
N ASN A 467 -11.32 12.01 -24.93
CA ASN A 467 -12.31 12.79 -24.21
C ASN A 467 -13.47 11.86 -23.84
N PRO A 468 -13.81 11.70 -22.55
CA PRO A 468 -14.81 10.73 -22.14
C PRO A 468 -16.20 11.04 -22.71
N THR A 469 -16.41 12.26 -23.20
CA THR A 469 -17.64 12.70 -23.88
C THR A 469 -17.58 12.59 -25.41
N SER A 470 -16.48 12.11 -26.00
CA SER A 470 -16.37 11.84 -27.44
C SER A 470 -17.11 10.54 -27.82
N ARG A 471 -18.41 10.51 -27.54
CA ARG A 471 -19.29 9.40 -27.91
C ARG A 471 -20.50 9.98 -28.61
N TRP A 472 -20.78 9.51 -29.81
CA TRP A 472 -22.02 9.76 -30.56
C TRP A 472 -23.31 9.25 -29.88
N GLY A 473 -23.27 9.00 -28.57
CA GLY A 473 -24.42 8.88 -27.70
C GLY A 473 -25.32 7.72 -28.07
N TYR A 474 -25.10 6.57 -27.44
CA TYR A 474 -26.29 5.79 -27.12
C TYR A 474 -27.15 6.67 -26.20
N PRO A 475 -28.48 6.76 -26.40
CA PRO A 475 -29.35 7.64 -25.62
C PRO A 475 -29.34 7.39 -24.10
N ASN A 476 -28.63 6.34 -23.65
CA ASN A 476 -28.46 5.94 -22.26
C ASN A 476 -27.06 6.20 -21.69
N ASP A 477 -26.15 6.85 -22.43
CA ASP A 477 -24.80 7.10 -21.91
C ASP A 477 -24.87 8.10 -20.73
N PRO A 478 -24.28 7.76 -19.58
CA PRO A 478 -24.29 8.63 -18.42
C PRO A 478 -23.43 9.88 -18.68
N TRP A 479 -23.85 11.01 -18.12
CA TRP A 479 -23.05 12.22 -18.07
C TRP A 479 -21.74 11.97 -17.30
N ILE A 480 -20.62 12.46 -17.83
CA ILE A 480 -19.31 12.37 -17.17
C ILE A 480 -18.89 13.76 -16.74
N ASP A 481 -18.86 13.96 -15.43
CA ASP A 481 -18.45 15.22 -14.80
C ASP A 481 -16.94 15.44 -15.00
N VAL A 482 -16.55 16.69 -15.29
CA VAL A 482 -15.14 17.08 -15.39
C VAL A 482 -14.39 16.86 -14.08
N ASP A 483 -15.05 17.06 -12.93
CA ASP A 483 -14.44 16.88 -11.62
C ASP A 483 -14.10 15.42 -11.33
N TYR A 484 -14.92 14.48 -11.83
CA TYR A 484 -14.61 13.05 -11.77
C TYR A 484 -13.31 12.73 -12.54
N VAL A 485 -13.13 13.33 -13.72
CA VAL A 485 -11.93 13.12 -14.54
C VAL A 485 -10.71 13.79 -13.92
N ASN A 486 -10.89 14.97 -13.33
CA ASN A 486 -9.83 15.67 -12.58
C ASN A 486 -9.36 14.84 -11.37
N ASP A 487 -10.27 14.25 -10.60
CA ASP A 487 -9.90 13.34 -9.50
C ASP A 487 -9.19 12.11 -10.03
N PHE A 488 -9.65 11.49 -11.14
CA PHE A 488 -8.93 10.39 -11.78
C PHE A 488 -7.51 10.78 -12.17
N VAL A 489 -7.31 11.91 -12.85
CA VAL A 489 -5.98 12.42 -13.22
C VAL A 489 -5.11 12.62 -12.00
N PHE A 490 -5.65 13.20 -10.94
CA PHE A 490 -4.90 13.40 -9.70
C PHE A 490 -4.52 12.05 -9.06
N ARG A 491 -5.50 11.21 -8.75
CA ARG A 491 -5.36 9.96 -7.99
C ARG A 491 -4.53 8.91 -8.72
N THR A 492 -4.50 8.93 -10.04
CA THR A 492 -3.77 7.95 -10.83
C THR A 492 -2.51 8.53 -11.44
N MET A 493 -2.64 9.51 -12.32
CA MET A 493 -1.52 10.01 -13.11
C MET A 493 -0.55 10.84 -12.28
N ALA A 494 -1.07 11.78 -11.50
CA ALA A 494 -0.26 12.68 -10.70
C ALA A 494 0.47 11.92 -9.58
N ARG A 495 -0.24 11.00 -8.89
CA ARG A 495 0.36 10.04 -7.93
C ARG A 495 1.43 9.14 -8.57
N ALA A 496 1.22 8.70 -9.81
CA ALA A 496 2.18 7.92 -10.57
C ALA A 496 3.33 8.75 -11.20
N LYS A 497 3.38 10.06 -10.94
CA LYS A 497 4.37 11.01 -11.48
C LYS A 497 4.40 11.06 -13.01
N LEU A 498 3.27 10.78 -13.67
CA LEU A 498 3.08 11.01 -15.10
C LEU A 498 2.95 12.52 -15.34
N ASN A 499 3.42 12.98 -16.51
CA ASN A 499 3.54 14.41 -16.78
C ASN A 499 2.92 14.84 -18.11
N ARG A 500 2.31 13.93 -18.88
CA ARG A 500 1.67 14.25 -20.16
C ARG A 500 0.34 13.52 -20.33
N ILE A 501 -0.63 14.19 -20.94
CA ILE A 501 -1.85 13.57 -21.48
C ILE A 501 -1.93 13.92 -22.96
N VAL A 502 -1.98 12.92 -23.83
CA VAL A 502 -2.43 13.11 -25.22
C VAL A 502 -3.95 12.99 -25.20
N PHE A 503 -4.65 14.12 -25.34
CA PHE A 503 -6.10 14.20 -25.13
C PHE A 503 -6.83 14.30 -26.47
N ILE A 504 -7.53 13.24 -26.85
CA ILE A 504 -8.27 13.18 -28.13
C ILE A 504 -9.55 14.00 -27.98
N ILE A 505 -9.68 15.08 -28.76
CA ILE A 505 -10.82 16.01 -28.70
C ILE A 505 -12.06 15.37 -29.31
N ALA A 506 -11.94 14.94 -30.58
CA ALA A 506 -13.02 14.39 -31.41
C ALA A 506 -14.33 15.19 -31.24
N GLU A 507 -15.49 14.54 -31.14
CA GLU A 507 -16.78 15.19 -30.95
C GLU A 507 -17.07 15.62 -29.49
N GLY A 508 -16.12 15.47 -28.57
CA GLY A 508 -16.33 15.69 -27.13
C GLY A 508 -16.25 17.15 -26.67
N MET A 509 -16.18 18.10 -27.60
CA MET A 509 -16.07 19.54 -27.32
C MET A 509 -17.23 20.31 -27.95
N GLU A 510 -17.76 21.30 -27.24
CA GLU A 510 -18.67 22.30 -27.81
C GLU A 510 -17.88 23.30 -28.67
N PHE A 511 -17.93 23.11 -29.99
CA PHE A 511 -17.33 24.01 -30.98
C PHE A 511 -18.22 25.22 -31.28
N ASP A 512 -17.63 26.41 -31.41
CA ASP A 512 -18.37 27.64 -31.73
C ASP A 512 -18.56 27.82 -33.25
N SER A 513 -17.54 27.47 -34.04
CA SER A 513 -17.52 27.60 -35.50
C SER A 513 -18.40 26.56 -36.19
N HIS A 514 -18.41 25.34 -35.66
CA HIS A 514 -19.15 24.19 -36.20
C HIS A 514 -19.93 23.44 -35.09
N PRO A 515 -21.01 24.03 -34.53
CA PRO A 515 -21.78 23.44 -33.42
C PRO A 515 -22.44 22.09 -33.72
N GLU A 516 -22.58 21.73 -35.00
CA GLU A 516 -23.12 20.46 -35.48
C GLU A 516 -22.19 19.27 -35.27
N LEU A 517 -20.90 19.51 -35.01
CA LEU A 517 -19.89 18.45 -34.83
C LEU A 517 -19.90 17.82 -33.44
N ARG A 518 -20.55 18.47 -32.46
CA ARG A 518 -20.48 18.04 -31.06
C ARG A 518 -21.38 16.83 -30.78
N ALA A 519 -20.90 15.94 -29.91
CA ALA A 519 -21.75 14.94 -29.27
C ALA A 519 -22.84 15.60 -28.40
N PRO A 520 -23.99 14.94 -28.17
CA PRO A 520 -25.07 15.47 -27.34
C PRO A 520 -24.67 15.86 -25.91
N ARG A 521 -23.57 15.28 -25.40
CA ARG A 521 -23.03 15.50 -24.05
C ARG A 521 -21.58 15.99 -24.06
N ALA A 522 -21.14 16.63 -25.15
CA ALA A 522 -19.83 17.24 -25.23
C ALA A 522 -19.60 18.25 -24.09
N TRP A 523 -18.37 18.35 -23.62
CA TRP A 523 -18.00 19.35 -22.63
C TRP A 523 -17.95 20.75 -23.23
N SER A 524 -18.43 21.71 -22.45
CA SER A 524 -18.28 23.13 -22.74
C SER A 524 -16.81 23.54 -22.71
N LYS A 525 -16.49 24.66 -23.38
CA LYS A 525 -15.15 25.25 -23.31
C LYS A 525 -14.73 25.62 -21.88
N ALA A 526 -15.69 25.92 -21.00
CA ALA A 526 -15.41 26.22 -19.60
C ALA A 526 -14.99 24.96 -18.83
N GLU A 527 -15.70 23.85 -19.00
CA GLU A 527 -15.35 22.56 -18.39
C GLU A 527 -14.00 22.05 -18.89
N LEU A 528 -13.75 22.11 -20.20
CA LEU A 528 -12.44 21.76 -20.77
C LEU A 528 -11.30 22.62 -20.21
N ARG A 529 -11.53 23.92 -19.99
CA ARG A 529 -10.54 24.78 -19.35
C ARG A 529 -10.25 24.35 -17.91
N THR A 530 -11.28 24.00 -17.14
CA THR A 530 -11.12 23.44 -15.79
C THR A 530 -10.24 22.19 -15.81
N PHE A 531 -10.47 21.29 -16.77
CA PHE A 531 -9.64 20.09 -16.95
C PHE A 531 -8.17 20.41 -17.27
N VAL A 532 -7.93 21.31 -18.24
CA VAL A 532 -6.58 21.72 -18.65
C VAL A 532 -5.84 22.38 -17.49
N GLU A 533 -6.53 23.25 -16.74
CA GLU A 533 -5.97 23.90 -15.54
C GLU A 533 -5.65 22.88 -14.45
N ALA A 534 -6.56 21.93 -14.16
CA ALA A 534 -6.31 20.86 -13.19
C ALA A 534 -5.07 20.01 -13.56
N CYS A 535 -4.87 19.71 -14.84
CA CYS A 535 -3.67 19.03 -15.31
C CYS A 535 -2.41 19.88 -15.08
N ARG A 536 -2.43 21.16 -15.47
CA ARG A 536 -1.31 22.10 -15.28
C ARG A 536 -0.95 22.29 -13.81
N GLU A 537 -1.93 22.25 -12.92
CA GLU A 537 -1.71 22.28 -11.47
C GLU A 537 -0.89 21.12 -10.93
N ASN A 538 -0.90 20.00 -11.64
CA ASN A 538 -0.17 18.79 -11.30
C ASN A 538 1.09 18.61 -12.16
N TYR A 539 1.55 19.67 -12.84
CA TYR A 539 2.65 19.64 -13.82
C TYR A 539 2.43 18.65 -14.98
N ILE A 540 1.17 18.40 -15.33
CA ILE A 540 0.78 17.58 -16.47
C ILE A 540 0.48 18.50 -17.66
N GLU A 541 1.26 18.40 -18.74
CA GLU A 541 0.94 19.08 -20.00
C GLU A 541 -0.11 18.27 -20.77
N VAL A 542 -1.16 18.96 -21.21
CA VAL A 542 -2.20 18.40 -22.05
C VAL A 542 -1.86 18.71 -23.51
N ILE A 543 -1.64 17.65 -24.28
CA ILE A 543 -1.36 17.66 -25.71
C ILE A 543 -2.68 17.36 -26.42
N PRO A 544 -3.39 18.36 -26.97
CA PRO A 544 -4.61 18.11 -27.70
C PRO A 544 -4.31 17.31 -28.97
N LEU A 545 -5.16 16.33 -29.24
CA LEU A 545 -5.15 15.53 -30.45
C LEU A 545 -6.46 15.76 -31.20
N VAL A 546 -6.35 16.32 -32.40
CA VAL A 546 -7.44 16.41 -33.38
C VAL A 546 -7.05 15.51 -34.54
N THR A 547 -7.76 14.38 -34.70
CA THR A 547 -7.42 13.42 -35.74
C THR A 547 -7.79 13.99 -37.10
N VAL A 548 -6.80 14.06 -37.98
CA VAL A 548 -6.99 14.46 -39.37
C VAL A 548 -6.86 13.25 -40.29
N LEU A 549 -7.64 13.26 -41.38
CA LEU A 549 -7.69 12.24 -42.45
C LEU A 549 -8.34 10.91 -42.05
N GLY A 550 -7.76 10.20 -41.08
CA GLY A 550 -8.27 8.97 -40.49
C GLY A 550 -9.10 9.25 -39.24
N HIS A 551 -9.81 8.23 -38.71
CA HIS A 551 -10.82 8.38 -37.65
C HIS A 551 -11.67 9.67 -37.80
N ALA A 552 -12.05 9.99 -39.03
CA ALA A 552 -12.71 11.23 -39.40
C ALA A 552 -14.21 11.27 -39.04
N ASN A 553 -14.73 10.23 -38.38
CA ASN A 553 -16.13 10.08 -38.06
C ASN A 553 -16.66 11.23 -37.19
N TRP A 554 -15.79 11.86 -36.39
CA TRP A 554 -16.15 13.04 -35.58
C TRP A 554 -16.68 14.23 -36.40
N PHE A 555 -16.35 14.34 -37.70
CA PHE A 555 -16.93 15.35 -38.60
C PHE A 555 -17.64 14.77 -39.82
N CYS A 556 -17.19 13.64 -40.36
CA CYS A 556 -17.82 12.98 -41.51
C CYS A 556 -19.22 12.40 -41.23
N ILE A 557 -19.62 12.24 -39.96
CA ILE A 557 -21.00 11.91 -39.59
C ILE A 557 -21.92 13.10 -39.85
N ALA A 558 -21.54 14.30 -39.42
CA ALA A 558 -22.27 15.54 -39.67
C ALA A 558 -22.17 16.01 -41.13
N HIS A 559 -21.04 15.71 -41.77
CA HIS A 559 -20.72 16.09 -43.16
C HIS A 559 -20.42 14.88 -44.05
N PRO A 560 -21.43 14.09 -44.46
CA PRO A 560 -21.24 12.95 -45.35
C PRO A 560 -20.58 13.30 -46.69
N GLU A 561 -20.73 14.54 -47.16
CA GLU A 561 -20.09 15.07 -48.36
C GLU A 561 -18.56 15.12 -48.29
N LEU A 562 -17.99 15.10 -47.09
CA LEU A 562 -16.54 15.12 -46.86
C LEU A 562 -15.91 13.73 -46.79
N ARG A 563 -16.71 12.66 -46.87
CA ARG A 563 -16.22 11.27 -46.82
C ARG A 563 -15.41 10.91 -48.06
N GLU A 564 -14.32 10.18 -47.86
CA GLU A 564 -13.59 9.58 -48.96
C GLU A 564 -14.46 8.51 -49.64
N ALA A 565 -14.60 8.63 -50.96
CA ALA A 565 -15.45 7.75 -51.77
C ALA A 565 -16.94 7.69 -51.33
N GLY A 566 -17.40 8.62 -50.50
CA GLY A 566 -18.81 8.84 -50.16
C GLY A 566 -19.47 7.77 -49.29
N HIS A 567 -18.74 6.79 -48.75
CA HIS A 567 -19.34 5.69 -47.98
C HIS A 567 -18.68 5.43 -46.63
N ASP A 568 -17.36 5.63 -46.49
CA ASP A 568 -16.67 5.44 -45.21
C ASP A 568 -16.64 6.75 -44.40
N GLU A 569 -17.27 6.76 -43.24
CA GLU A 569 -17.26 7.92 -42.35
C GLU A 569 -15.93 8.09 -41.59
N ASN A 570 -15.06 7.08 -41.58
CA ASN A 570 -13.78 7.17 -40.87
C ASN A 570 -12.67 7.81 -41.70
N ILE A 571 -12.90 8.04 -43.00
CA ILE A 571 -11.87 8.52 -43.91
C ILE A 571 -12.37 9.79 -44.60
N ALA A 572 -11.61 10.87 -44.48
CA ALA A 572 -11.95 12.16 -45.09
C ALA A 572 -11.33 12.33 -46.49
N CYS A 573 -12.08 13.00 -47.37
CA CYS A 573 -11.61 13.42 -48.67
C CYS A 573 -10.69 14.64 -48.53
N VAL A 574 -9.38 14.43 -48.73
CA VAL A 574 -8.36 15.49 -48.57
C VAL A 574 -8.37 16.56 -49.65
N ARG A 575 -9.11 16.32 -50.74
CA ARG A 575 -9.25 17.23 -51.88
C ARG A 575 -10.61 17.91 -51.93
N HIS A 576 -11.50 17.64 -50.97
CA HIS A 576 -12.71 18.44 -50.86
C HIS A 576 -12.32 19.86 -50.40
N PRO A 577 -12.80 20.92 -51.07
CA PRO A 577 -12.41 22.30 -50.75
C PRO A 577 -12.73 22.68 -49.29
N ASP A 578 -13.74 22.04 -48.70
CA ASP A 578 -14.24 22.37 -47.36
C ASP A 578 -13.61 21.53 -46.23
N THR A 579 -12.87 20.44 -46.54
CA THR A 579 -12.24 19.59 -45.51
C THR A 579 -11.22 20.37 -44.68
N ASN A 580 -10.28 21.07 -45.35
CA ASN A 580 -9.24 21.80 -44.65
C ASN A 580 -9.79 23.01 -43.88
N PRO A 581 -10.65 23.88 -44.45
CA PRO A 581 -11.28 24.97 -43.71
C PRO A 581 -11.96 24.49 -42.42
N LEU A 582 -12.79 23.45 -42.48
CA LEU A 582 -13.50 22.93 -41.31
C LEU A 582 -12.53 22.45 -40.21
N ILE A 583 -11.53 21.64 -40.59
CA ILE A 583 -10.54 21.12 -39.63
C ILE A 583 -9.72 22.27 -39.02
N LEU A 584 -9.33 23.27 -39.83
CA LEU A 584 -8.53 24.40 -39.35
C LEU A 584 -9.31 25.29 -38.39
N ASP A 585 -10.59 25.56 -38.64
CA ASP A 585 -11.45 26.30 -37.70
C ASP A 585 -11.51 25.59 -36.34
N VAL A 586 -11.66 24.25 -36.34
CA VAL A 586 -11.64 23.44 -35.11
C VAL A 586 -10.28 23.49 -34.41
N ILE A 587 -9.19 23.38 -35.17
CA ILE A 587 -7.83 23.46 -34.61
C ILE A 587 -7.58 24.82 -33.96
N ASP A 588 -8.03 25.93 -34.57
CA ASP A 588 -7.88 27.27 -34.01
C ASP A 588 -8.56 27.39 -32.64
N GLU A 589 -9.79 26.87 -32.49
CA GLU A 589 -10.49 26.85 -31.20
C GLU A 589 -9.78 26.00 -30.14
N VAL A 590 -9.29 24.82 -30.54
CA VAL A 590 -8.56 23.93 -29.64
C VAL A 590 -7.23 24.56 -29.20
N VAL A 591 -6.50 25.20 -30.11
CA VAL A 591 -5.24 25.90 -29.79
C VAL A 591 -5.51 27.09 -28.86
N GLU A 592 -6.56 27.86 -29.09
CA GLU A 592 -6.94 28.99 -28.23
C GLU A 592 -7.27 28.51 -26.80
N LEU A 593 -8.03 27.42 -26.67
CA LEU A 593 -8.44 26.88 -25.38
C LEU A 593 -7.28 26.22 -24.63
N PHE A 594 -6.59 25.29 -25.30
CA PHE A 594 -5.58 24.45 -24.65
C PHE A 594 -4.24 25.17 -24.50
N GLN A 595 -3.95 26.18 -25.32
CA GLN A 595 -2.64 26.85 -25.40
C GLN A 595 -1.47 25.85 -25.33
N PRO A 596 -1.42 24.86 -26.24
CA PRO A 596 -0.49 23.75 -26.13
C PRO A 596 0.91 24.12 -26.61
N THR A 597 1.94 23.50 -26.02
CA THR A 597 3.31 23.52 -26.55
C THR A 597 3.52 22.46 -27.63
N THR A 598 2.69 21.42 -27.64
CA THR A 598 2.69 20.34 -28.62
C THR A 598 1.26 20.06 -29.08
N PHE A 599 1.02 19.92 -30.38
CA PHE A 599 -0.28 19.58 -30.96
C PHE A 599 -0.16 18.27 -31.75
N HIS A 600 -1.11 17.36 -31.60
CA HIS A 600 -1.08 16.04 -32.25
C HIS A 600 -2.15 15.95 -33.34
N LEU A 601 -1.75 15.61 -34.57
CA LEU A 601 -2.67 15.51 -35.73
C LEU A 601 -3.28 14.11 -35.90
N GLY A 602 -2.81 13.11 -35.15
CA GLY A 602 -3.23 11.72 -35.31
C GLY A 602 -2.62 11.11 -36.56
N MET A 603 -3.38 11.12 -37.67
CA MET A 603 -3.02 10.56 -38.98
C MET A 603 -2.84 9.03 -38.99
N ASP A 604 -3.38 8.36 -37.99
CA ASP A 604 -3.44 6.90 -37.90
C ASP A 604 -4.60 6.34 -38.73
N GLU A 605 -4.51 5.06 -39.06
CA GLU A 605 -5.58 4.27 -39.71
C GLU A 605 -6.22 4.93 -40.95
N CYS A 606 -5.41 5.62 -41.75
CA CYS A 606 -5.84 6.20 -43.02
C CYS A 606 -5.94 5.13 -44.12
N TRP A 607 -7.04 4.37 -44.13
CA TRP A 607 -7.32 3.30 -45.10
C TRP A 607 -7.80 3.83 -46.46
N TRP A 608 -6.96 4.60 -47.16
CA TRP A 608 -7.29 5.04 -48.52
C TRP A 608 -7.42 3.85 -49.47
N ASN A 609 -8.66 3.62 -49.92
CA ASN A 609 -8.97 2.59 -50.89
C ASN A 609 -8.84 3.07 -52.34
N THR A 610 -8.12 4.18 -52.59
CA THR A 610 -8.02 4.84 -53.89
C THR A 610 -7.60 3.90 -55.02
N LEU A 611 -6.79 2.88 -54.75
CA LEU A 611 -6.41 1.88 -55.75
C LEU A 611 -7.11 0.52 -55.59
N SER A 612 -7.78 0.31 -54.44
CA SER A 612 -8.45 -0.96 -54.08
C SER A 612 -9.92 -1.02 -54.51
N LEU A 613 -10.54 0.14 -54.80
CA LEU A 613 -11.90 0.22 -55.33
C LEU A 613 -11.93 0.28 -56.87
N PRO A 614 -13.00 -0.24 -57.51
CA PRO A 614 -13.30 0.04 -58.91
C PRO A 614 -13.27 1.53 -59.21
N GLU A 615 -12.78 1.96 -60.38
CA GLU A 615 -12.64 3.38 -60.73
C GLU A 615 -13.93 4.19 -60.55
N ALA A 616 -15.08 3.59 -60.89
CA ALA A 616 -16.40 4.20 -60.72
C ALA A 616 -16.81 4.43 -59.25
N GLU A 617 -16.17 3.73 -58.31
CA GLU A 617 -16.44 3.81 -56.86
C GLU A 617 -15.38 4.65 -56.12
N ARG A 618 -14.35 5.14 -56.82
CA ARG A 618 -13.31 5.99 -56.23
C ARG A 618 -13.85 7.41 -56.03
N CYS A 619 -13.28 8.11 -55.06
CA CYS A 619 -13.51 9.53 -54.90
C CYS A 619 -13.10 10.28 -56.18
N PRO A 620 -14.00 11.01 -56.86
CA PRO A 620 -13.67 11.72 -58.10
C PRO A 620 -12.60 12.78 -57.92
N ARG A 621 -12.45 13.29 -56.69
CA ARG A 621 -11.42 14.25 -56.33
C ARG A 621 -10.10 13.53 -56.08
N CYS A 622 -10.04 12.44 -55.31
CA CYS A 622 -8.76 11.80 -54.96
C CYS A 622 -8.23 10.82 -56.02
N GLN A 623 -9.02 10.46 -57.04
CA GLN A 623 -8.60 9.53 -58.10
C GLN A 623 -7.66 10.12 -59.16
N THR A 624 -7.50 11.45 -59.23
CA THR A 624 -6.58 12.05 -60.22
C THR A 624 -5.15 11.99 -59.70
N ASP A 625 -4.17 11.91 -60.62
CA ASP A 625 -2.75 11.91 -60.27
C ASP A 625 -2.40 13.00 -59.25
N TRP A 626 -1.62 12.61 -58.23
CA TRP A 626 -1.01 13.56 -57.30
C TRP A 626 -0.13 14.48 -58.14
N PRO A 627 -0.39 15.81 -58.19
CA PRO A 627 0.63 16.69 -58.74
C PRO A 627 1.91 16.46 -57.94
N ASP A 628 3.05 16.39 -58.64
CA ASP A 628 4.36 16.23 -58.03
C ASP A 628 4.42 17.09 -56.75
N ILE A 629 4.67 16.44 -55.60
CA ILE A 629 4.86 17.13 -54.33
C ILE A 629 6.06 18.06 -54.54
N VAL A 630 5.81 19.36 -54.71
CA VAL A 630 6.86 20.39 -54.87
C VAL A 630 7.44 20.78 -53.53
#